data_AF-A0A1G9VFE4-F1
#
_entry.id   AF-A0A1G9VFE4-F1
#
_cell.length_a   1.000
_cell.length_b   1.000
_cell.length_c   1.000
_cell.angle_alpha   90.00
_cell.angle_beta   90.00
_cell.angle_gamma   90.00
#
_symmetry.space_group_name_H-M   'P 1'
#
loop_
_entity.id
_entity.type
_entity.pdbx_description
1 polymer ?
#
loop_
_entity_poly.entity_id
_entity_poly.type
_entity_poly.pdbx_seq_one_letter_code
_entity_poly.pdbx_strand_id
1 'polypeptide(L)'
;MSKRSNGRYSKEFRSEAVKLVVESGVSVYEASRQLCLPKSTLENWVRAYKAGKLSNIGGQQRPLTDVELELDRVKRELAQVKQERDILKKAAAYFAKESLPGTR
;
A
#
# COMPACT_ATOMS: atom_id res chain seq x y z
N MET A 1 2.00 -8.24 2.75
CA MET A 1 2.01 -7.47 1.47
C MET A 1 1.62 -6.04 1.77
N SER A 2 2.56 -5.08 1.66
CA SER A 2 2.27 -3.67 1.93
C SER A 2 1.31 -3.12 0.88
N LYS A 3 0.14 -2.64 1.32
CA LYS A 3 -0.91 -2.07 0.48
C LYS A 3 -0.37 -0.74 -0.07
N ARG A 4 0.14 -0.74 -1.31
CA ARG A 4 0.58 0.49 -1.99
C ARG A 4 -0.56 1.48 -1.97
N SER A 5 -0.38 2.60 -1.27
CA SER A 5 -1.36 3.67 -1.24
C SER A 5 -1.52 4.22 -2.66
N ASN A 6 -2.76 4.22 -3.16
CA ASN A 6 -3.12 4.75 -4.48
C ASN A 6 -3.00 6.29 -4.57
N GLY A 7 -2.21 6.92 -3.70
CA GLY A 7 -2.05 8.36 -3.56
C GLY A 7 -0.81 8.96 -4.26
N ARG A 8 -0.04 8.16 -5.01
CA ARG A 8 1.23 8.62 -5.62
C ARG A 8 1.06 9.69 -6.71
N TYR A 9 -0.10 9.77 -7.34
CA TYR A 9 -0.36 10.69 -8.46
C TYR A 9 -1.55 11.59 -8.14
N SER A 10 -1.43 12.88 -8.43
CA SER A 10 -2.52 13.84 -8.23
C SER A 10 -3.71 13.53 -9.16
N LYS A 11 -4.89 14.08 -8.86
CA LYS A 11 -6.10 13.85 -9.66
C LYS A 11 -5.97 14.52 -11.02
N GLU A 12 -5.39 15.71 -11.02
CA GLU A 12 -5.12 16.58 -12.16
C GLU A 12 -4.20 15.85 -13.13
N PHE A 13 -3.07 15.34 -12.65
CA PHE A 13 -2.11 14.58 -13.46
C PHE A 13 -2.74 13.34 -14.08
N ARG A 14 -3.57 12.61 -13.32
CA ARG A 14 -4.30 11.45 -13.83
C ARG A 14 -5.29 11.82 -14.94
N SER A 15 -5.95 12.96 -14.79
CA SER A 15 -6.89 13.45 -15.81
C SER A 15 -6.17 13.84 -17.10
N GLU A 16 -5.07 14.59 -17.01
CA GLU A 16 -4.27 15.00 -18.17
C GLU A 16 -3.64 13.80 -18.88
N ALA A 17 -3.08 12.85 -18.13
CA ALA A 17 -2.50 11.63 -18.69
C ALA A 17 -3.52 10.81 -19.50
N VAL A 18 -4.77 10.75 -19.05
CA VAL A 18 -5.83 10.07 -19.78
C VAL A 18 -6.29 10.87 -21.00
N LYS A 19 -6.40 12.20 -20.90
CA LYS A 19 -6.73 13.07 -22.03
C LYS A 19 -5.72 12.92 -23.17
N LEU A 20 -4.43 12.84 -22.87
CA LEU A 20 -3.39 12.61 -23.87
C LEU A 20 -3.64 11.34 -24.71
N VAL A 21 -4.16 10.28 -24.08
CA VAL A 21 -4.48 9.03 -24.78
C VAL A 21 -5.82 9.11 -25.52
N VAL A 22 -6.85 9.66 -24.88
CA VAL A 22 -8.23 9.60 -25.40
C VAL A 22 -8.53 10.71 -26.40
N GLU A 23 -8.06 11.93 -26.13
CA GLU A 23 -8.32 13.12 -26.94
C GLU A 23 -7.24 13.31 -28.01
N SER A 24 -5.97 13.15 -27.66
CA SER A 24 -4.85 13.33 -28.61
C SER A 24 -4.52 12.07 -29.42
N GLY A 25 -5.17 10.94 -29.14
CA GLY A 25 -5.00 9.69 -29.89
C GLY A 25 -3.65 9.00 -29.71
N VAL A 26 -2.81 9.45 -28.78
CA VAL A 26 -1.50 8.87 -28.51
C VAL A 26 -1.67 7.47 -27.93
N SER A 27 -0.85 6.52 -28.37
CA SER A 27 -0.91 5.15 -27.85
C SER A 27 -0.58 5.13 -26.35
N VAL A 28 -1.20 4.22 -25.60
CA VAL A 28 -0.92 4.08 -24.16
C VAL A 28 0.57 3.80 -23.89
N TYR A 29 1.23 3.08 -24.81
CA TYR A 29 2.66 2.80 -24.71
C TYR A 29 3.49 4.07 -24.82
N GLU A 30 3.25 4.88 -25.84
CA GLU A 30 3.98 6.14 -26.06
C GLU A 30 3.71 7.16 -24.95
N ALA A 31 2.45 7.36 -24.57
CA ALA A 31 2.09 8.23 -23.45
C ALA A 31 2.73 7.77 -22.13
N SER A 32 2.82 6.46 -21.89
CA SER A 32 3.50 5.93 -20.69
C SER A 32 5.00 6.24 -20.67
N ARG A 33 5.66 6.23 -21.84
CA ARG A 33 7.08 6.58 -21.98
C ARG A 33 7.30 8.08 -21.79
N GLN A 34 6.46 8.92 -22.39
CA GLN A 34 6.53 10.38 -22.26
C GLN A 34 6.31 10.84 -20.81
N LEU A 35 5.36 10.22 -20.11
CA LEU A 35 5.01 10.57 -18.73
C LEU A 35 5.84 9.81 -17.67
N CYS A 36 6.78 8.95 -18.10
CA CYS A 36 7.56 8.07 -17.23
C CYS A 36 6.68 7.24 -16.26
N LEU A 37 5.56 6.71 -16.76
CA LEU A 37 4.61 5.92 -15.99
C LEU A 37 4.69 4.44 -16.35
N PRO A 38 4.42 3.53 -15.39
CA PRO A 38 4.17 2.14 -15.74
C PRO A 38 2.96 2.06 -16.69
N LYS A 39 3.13 1.38 -17.83
CA LYS A 39 2.07 1.20 -18.83
C LYS A 39 0.76 0.69 -18.23
N SER A 40 0.84 -0.31 -17.34
CA SER A 40 -0.32 -0.89 -16.66
C SER A 40 -1.09 0.11 -15.80
N THR A 41 -0.39 1.08 -15.19
CA THR A 41 -1.03 2.17 -14.45
C THR A 41 -1.88 3.04 -15.38
N LEU A 42 -1.31 3.45 -16.52
CA LEU A 42 -2.01 4.29 -17.48
C LEU A 42 -3.17 3.54 -18.16
N GLU A 43 -2.99 2.26 -18.51
CA GLU A 43 -4.07 1.39 -19.01
C GLU A 43 -5.25 1.32 -18.03
N ASN A 44 -4.95 1.15 -16.73
CA ASN A 44 -5.98 1.12 -15.68
C ASN A 44 -6.72 2.45 -15.57
N TRP A 45 -6.03 3.59 -15.71
CA TRP A 45 -6.66 4.91 -15.68
C TRP A 45 -7.56 5.14 -16.89
N VAL A 46 -7.11 4.78 -18.09
CA VAL A 46 -7.92 4.89 -19.31
C VAL A 46 -9.17 4.00 -19.21
N ARG A 47 -9.04 2.77 -18.71
CA ARG A 47 -10.20 1.89 -18.45
C ARG A 47 -11.17 2.50 -17.45
N ALA A 48 -10.67 3.04 -16.34
CA ALA A 48 -11.51 3.68 -15.32
C ALA A 48 -12.19 4.95 -15.84
N TYR A 49 -11.52 5.74 -16.69
CA TYR A 49 -12.11 6.90 -17.36
C TYR A 49 -13.25 6.50 -18.28
N LYS A 50 -13.05 5.48 -19.13
CA LYS A 50 -14.11 4.94 -19.99
C LYS A 50 -15.31 4.41 -19.19
N ALA A 51 -15.08 3.96 -17.95
CA ALA A 51 -16.13 3.52 -17.04
C ALA A 51 -16.74 4.64 -16.18
N GLY A 52 -16.35 5.91 -16.38
CA GLY A 52 -16.82 7.05 -15.57
C GLY A 52 -16.32 7.06 -14.12
N LYS A 53 -15.27 6.30 -13.81
CA LYS A 53 -14.76 6.03 -12.46
C LYS A 53 -13.33 6.56 -12.22
N LEU A 54 -12.81 7.44 -13.09
CA LEU A 54 -11.44 7.97 -12.94
C LEU A 54 -11.26 8.73 -11.61
N SER A 55 -12.29 9.46 -11.17
CA SER A 55 -12.32 10.18 -9.90
C SER A 55 -12.22 9.29 -8.65
N ASN A 56 -12.58 8.00 -8.79
CA ASN A 56 -12.53 7.00 -7.72
C ASN A 56 -11.13 6.39 -7.56
N ILE A 57 -10.28 6.48 -8.59
CA ILE A 57 -8.88 6.08 -8.46
C ILE A 57 -8.23 7.02 -7.46
N GLY A 58 -7.47 6.48 -6.51
CA GLY A 58 -6.88 7.27 -5.42
C GLY A 58 -7.91 8.14 -4.68
N GLY A 59 -9.20 7.81 -4.78
CA GLY A 59 -10.28 8.55 -4.21
C GLY A 59 -10.20 8.47 -2.70
N GLN A 60 -9.96 9.63 -2.08
CA GLN A 60 -10.29 9.96 -0.70
C GLN A 60 -10.03 8.79 0.27
N GLN A 61 -8.77 8.49 0.57
CA GLN A 61 -8.53 8.24 1.99
C GLN A 61 -8.87 9.58 2.63
N ARG A 62 -10.11 9.70 3.15
CA ARG A 62 -10.42 10.77 4.08
C ARG A 62 -9.26 10.82 5.07
N PRO A 63 -8.75 12.00 5.45
CA PRO A 63 -7.80 12.06 6.54
C PRO A 63 -8.38 11.22 7.67
N LEU A 64 -7.58 10.25 8.14
CA LEU A 64 -8.00 9.39 9.23
C LEU A 64 -8.44 10.33 10.36
N THR A 65 -9.61 10.08 10.92
CA THR A 65 -10.03 10.79 12.12
C THR A 65 -9.00 10.57 13.22
N ASP A 66 -8.89 11.47 14.18
CA ASP A 66 -7.93 11.33 15.29
C ASP A 66 -8.06 9.95 15.97
N VAL A 67 -9.29 9.48 16.14
CA VAL A 67 -9.61 8.14 16.67
C VAL A 67 -9.04 7.02 15.80
N GLU A 68 -9.10 7.13 14.48
CA GLU A 68 -8.55 6.12 13.57
C GLU A 68 -7.02 6.14 13.55
N LEU A 69 -6.40 7.31 13.70
CA LEU A 69 -4.96 7.45 13.84
C LEU A 69 -4.46 6.82 15.14
N GLU A 70 -5.13 7.12 16.25
CA GLU A 70 -4.84 6.51 17.56
C GLU A 70 -5.03 5.00 17.51
N LEU A 71 -6.12 4.52 16.91
CA LEU A 71 -6.39 3.10 16.77
C LEU A 71 -5.30 2.39 15.95
N ASP A 72 -4.83 2.99 14.85
CA ASP A 72 -3.73 2.43 14.07
C ASP A 72 -2.41 2.43 14.85
N ARG A 73 -2.12 3.50 15.58
CA ARG A 73 -0.96 3.59 16.47
C ARG A 73 -1.01 2.49 17.54
N VAL A 74 -2.12 2.36 18.26
CA VAL A 74 -2.31 1.34 19.30
C VAL A 74 -2.19 -0.07 18.73
N LYS A 75 -2.72 -0.32 17.52
CA LYS A 75 -2.54 -1.63 16.86
C LYS A 75 -1.08 -1.95 16.55
N ARG A 76 -0.30 -0.96 16.12
CA ARG A 76 1.14 -1.13 15.85
C ARG A 76 1.91 -1.40 17.14
N GLU A 77 1.66 -0.61 18.18
CA GLU A 77 2.28 -0.82 19.50
C GLU A 77 1.91 -2.20 20.07
N LEU A 78 0.64 -2.60 19.98
CA LEU A 78 0.19 -3.92 20.42
C LEU A 78 0.87 -5.06 19.64
N ALA A 79 1.06 -4.90 18.33
CA ALA A 79 1.76 -5.89 17.51
C ALA A 79 3.24 -6.00 17.92
N GLN A 80 3.90 -4.87 18.18
CA GLN A 80 5.28 -4.84 18.65
C GLN A 80 5.43 -5.52 20.02
N VAL A 81 4.60 -5.15 21.00
CA VAL A 81 4.65 -5.74 22.35
C VAL A 81 4.37 -7.25 22.29
N LYS A 82 3.42 -7.70 21.45
CA LYS A 82 3.17 -9.14 21.23
C LYS A 82 4.41 -9.85 20.68
N GLN A 83 5.08 -9.24 19.70
CA GLN A 83 6.30 -9.79 19.12
C GLN A 83 7.42 -9.89 20.16
N GLU A 84 7.67 -8.84 20.94
CA GLU A 84 8.68 -8.82 22.00
C GLU A 84 8.40 -9.90 23.05
N ARG A 85 7.15 -10.00 23.52
CA ARG A 85 6.71 -11.06 24.43
C ARG A 85 6.96 -12.44 23.83
N ASP A 86 6.65 -12.66 22.57
CA ASP A 86 6.81 -13.96 21.93
C ASP A 86 8.29 -14.34 21.76
N ILE A 87 9.17 -13.36 21.52
CA ILE A 87 10.63 -13.55 21.53
C ILE A 87 11.08 -13.97 22.94
N LEU A 88 10.65 -13.26 23.98
CA LEU A 88 11.01 -13.58 25.36
C LEU A 88 10.53 -14.98 25.77
N LYS A 89 9.31 -15.37 25.39
CA LYS A 89 8.79 -16.72 25.61
C LYS A 89 9.64 -17.79 24.93
N LYS A 90 10.04 -17.55 23.68
CA LYS A 90 10.92 -18.47 22.94
C LYS A 90 12.29 -18.59 23.60
N ALA A 91 12.87 -17.47 24.05
CA ALA A 91 14.14 -17.45 24.77
C ALA A 91 14.04 -18.23 26.09
N ALA A 92 13.00 -17.98 26.90
CA ALA A 92 12.77 -18.70 28.15
C ALA A 92 12.62 -20.21 27.92
N ALA A 93 11.85 -20.61 26.91
CA ALA A 93 11.69 -22.02 26.54
C ALA A 93 13.02 -22.67 26.09
N TYR A 94 13.84 -21.94 25.33
CA TYR A 94 15.17 -22.38 24.92
C TYR A 94 16.06 -22.64 26.15
N PHE A 95 16.18 -21.65 27.04
CA PHE A 95 17.00 -21.80 28.25
C PHE A 95 16.50 -22.91 29.19
N ALA A 96 15.19 -23.05 29.35
CA ALA A 96 14.61 -24.14 30.15
C ALA A 96 14.90 -25.53 29.58
N LYS A 97 15.02 -25.66 28.25
CA LYS A 97 15.39 -26.91 27.60
C LYS A 97 16.87 -27.24 27.81
N GLU A 98 17.75 -26.25 27.72
CA GLU A 98 19.20 -26.42 27.93
C GLU A 98 19.56 -26.69 29.41
N SER A 99 18.74 -26.22 30.35
CA SER A 99 18.97 -26.40 31.79
C SER A 99 18.48 -27.74 32.34
N LEU A 100 17.79 -28.57 31.54
CA LEU A 100 17.53 -29.95 31.91
C LEU A 100 18.82 -30.75 31.73
N PRO A 101 19.47 -31.20 32.83
CA PRO A 101 20.66 -32.04 32.72
C PRO A 101 20.24 -33.33 32.01
N GLY A 102 21.06 -33.77 31.06
CA GLY A 102 20.95 -35.13 30.56
C GLY A 102 20.91 -36.08 31.76
N THR A 103 19.80 -36.79 31.92
CA THR A 103 19.80 -38.13 32.50
C THR A 103 20.88 -38.92 31.78
N ARG A 104 22.08 -38.91 32.36
CA ARG A 104 23.09 -39.93 32.16
C ARG A 104 22.72 -41.14 33.02
#